data_AF-A0A533RX22-F1
#
_entry.id   AF-A0A533RX22-F1
#
_cell.length_a   1.000
_cell.length_b   1.000
_cell.length_c   1.000
_cell.angle_alpha   90.00
_cell.angle_beta   90.00
_cell.angle_gamma   90.00
#
_symmetry.space_group_name_H-M   'P 1'
#
loop_
_entity.id
_entity.type
_entity.pdbx_description
1 polymer ?
#
loop_
_entity_poly.entity_id
_entity_poly.type
_entity_poly.pdbx_seq_one_letter_code
_entity_poly.pdbx_strand_id
1 'polypeptide(L)'
;MTLWRRFNEILFTRWFLWALVLINFGGAIYGFYWYRDQLAGTSVWLWPLVPDSPLSTTMFLLVVIGFLAGWRNPVFQLMAYTSIIKYGIWAVIINVHYTMLTGELYLVNFMLASSHLGMALEGFLYWRHLQYGRKALVTA
;
A
#
# COMPACT_ATOMS: atom_id res chain seq x y z
N MET A 1 -16.27 0.03 -26.69
CA MET A 1 -15.70 0.38 -25.36
C MET A 1 -14.74 -0.73 -24.96
N THR A 2 -13.44 -0.45 -24.83
CA THR A 2 -12.40 -1.48 -24.64
C THR A 2 -12.46 -2.07 -23.22
N LEU A 3 -12.08 -3.35 -23.07
CA LEU A 3 -12.02 -4.06 -21.78
C LEU A 3 -11.21 -3.27 -20.72
N TRP A 4 -10.11 -2.66 -21.17
CA TRP A 4 -9.24 -1.83 -20.35
C TRP A 4 -9.95 -0.62 -19.72
N ARG A 5 -10.89 0.00 -20.44
CA ARG A 5 -11.61 1.16 -19.92
C ARG A 5 -12.58 0.78 -18.81
N ARG A 6 -13.30 -0.35 -18.96
CA ARG A 6 -14.19 -0.90 -17.92
C ARG A 6 -13.42 -1.25 -16.65
N PHE A 7 -12.23 -1.83 -16.80
CA PHE A 7 -11.36 -2.14 -15.68
C PHE A 7 -10.98 -0.88 -14.89
N ASN A 8 -10.57 0.20 -15.57
CA ASN A 8 -10.23 1.46 -14.91
C ASN A 8 -11.44 2.12 -14.25
N GLU A 9 -12.64 1.99 -14.82
CA GLU A 9 -13.88 2.49 -14.21
C GLU A 9 -14.16 1.78 -12.87
N ILE A 10 -13.91 0.45 -12.79
CA ILE A 10 -14.07 -0.33 -11.55
C ILE A 10 -13.15 0.19 -10.44
N LEU A 11 -11.88 0.49 -10.74
CA LEU A 11 -10.90 0.96 -9.76
C LEU A 11 -11.38 2.19 -8.98
N PHE A 12 -12.17 3.06 -9.59
CA PHE A 12 -12.67 4.28 -8.94
C PHE A 12 -14.14 4.20 -8.52
N THR A 13 -14.78 3.02 -8.58
CA THR A 13 -16.13 2.85 -8.04
C THR A 13 -16.13 2.88 -6.52
N ARG A 14 -17.18 3.48 -5.93
CA ARG A 14 -17.25 3.69 -4.47
C ARG A 14 -17.12 2.41 -3.66
N TRP A 15 -17.76 1.32 -4.09
CA TRP A 15 -17.70 0.03 -3.39
C TRP A 15 -16.27 -0.55 -3.40
N PHE A 16 -15.56 -0.42 -4.52
CA PHE A 16 -14.19 -0.93 -4.66
C PHE A 16 -13.22 -0.11 -3.80
N LEU A 17 -13.36 1.21 -3.81
CA LEU A 17 -12.58 2.10 -2.92
C LEU A 17 -12.83 1.78 -1.44
N TRP A 18 -14.08 1.54 -1.04
CA TRP A 18 -14.38 1.12 0.35
C TRP A 18 -13.78 -0.24 0.69
N ALA A 19 -13.77 -1.20 -0.25
CA ALA A 19 -13.09 -2.48 -0.04
C ALA A 19 -11.59 -2.28 0.20
N LEU A 20 -10.92 -1.44 -0.61
CA LEU A 20 -9.52 -1.09 -0.41
C LEU A 20 -9.27 -0.41 0.93
N VAL A 21 -10.17 0.49 1.37
CA VAL A 21 -10.10 1.13 2.69
C VAL A 21 -10.10 0.08 3.79
N LEU A 22 -11.04 -0.87 3.77
CA LEU A 22 -11.15 -1.90 4.81
C LEU A 22 -9.93 -2.84 4.83
N ILE A 23 -9.48 -3.26 3.65
CA ILE A 23 -8.32 -4.15 3.51
C ILE A 23 -7.05 -3.45 4.01
N ASN A 24 -6.77 -2.23 3.54
CA ASN A 24 -5.57 -1.50 3.94
C ASN A 24 -5.64 -1.05 5.41
N PHE A 25 -6.82 -0.73 5.94
CA PHE A 25 -6.97 -0.41 7.36
C PHE A 25 -6.67 -1.63 8.25
N GLY A 26 -7.23 -2.79 7.92
CA GLY A 26 -6.90 -4.05 8.62
C GLY A 26 -5.43 -4.42 8.49
N GLY A 27 -4.87 -4.28 7.28
CA GLY A 27 -3.45 -4.52 7.00
C GLY A 27 -2.52 -3.58 7.78
N ALA A 28 -2.86 -2.29 7.88
CA ALA A 28 -2.10 -1.32 8.65
C ALA A 28 -2.13 -1.65 10.15
N ILE A 29 -3.30 -1.97 10.72
CA ILE A 29 -3.42 -2.38 12.13
C ILE A 29 -2.55 -3.60 12.41
N TYR A 30 -2.68 -4.65 11.58
CA TYR A 30 -1.88 -5.86 11.74
C TYR A 30 -0.38 -5.57 11.58
N GLY A 31 -0.01 -4.70 10.63
CA GLY A 31 1.36 -4.26 10.43
C GLY A 31 1.93 -3.53 11.64
N PHE A 32 1.21 -2.56 12.22
CA PHE A 32 1.66 -1.89 13.44
C PHE A 32 1.76 -2.86 14.62
N TYR A 33 0.85 -3.82 14.73
CA TYR A 33 0.97 -4.91 15.70
C TYR A 33 2.22 -5.76 15.45
N TRP A 34 2.56 -6.07 14.20
CA TRP A 34 3.78 -6.80 13.85
C TRP A 34 5.05 -6.06 14.32
N TYR A 35 5.07 -4.73 14.19
CA TYR A 35 6.19 -3.86 14.57
C TYR A 35 6.18 -3.40 16.05
N ARG A 36 5.19 -3.82 16.85
CA ARG A 36 4.97 -3.31 18.23
C ARG A 36 6.23 -3.35 19.11
N ASP A 37 6.99 -4.43 19.04
CA ASP A 37 8.18 -4.63 19.88
C ASP A 37 9.32 -3.71 19.43
N GLN A 38 9.47 -3.51 18.11
CA GLN A 38 10.45 -2.58 17.54
C GLN A 38 10.10 -1.13 17.87
N LEU A 39 8.81 -0.77 17.83
CA LEU A 39 8.34 0.56 18.18
C LEU A 39 8.51 0.84 19.68
N ALA A 40 8.26 -0.14 20.55
CA ALA A 40 8.48 -0.02 21.98
C ALA A 40 9.97 0.24 22.33
N GLY A 41 10.89 -0.35 21.56
CA GLY A 41 12.32 -0.13 21.68
C GLY A 41 12.84 1.14 21.00
N THR A 42 12.00 1.88 20.26
CA THR A 42 12.42 3.04 19.46
C THR A 42 11.80 4.33 19.99
N SER A 43 12.58 5.42 20.01
CA SER A 43 12.09 6.73 20.41
C SER A 43 10.90 7.17 19.54
N VAL A 44 9.86 7.74 20.16
CA VAL A 44 8.58 8.09 19.49
C VAL A 44 8.76 9.00 18.26
N TRP A 45 9.70 9.94 18.30
CA TRP A 45 9.96 10.84 17.18
C TRP A 45 10.55 10.14 15.94
N LEU A 46 11.10 8.93 16.10
CA LEU A 46 11.58 8.09 15.00
C LEU A 46 10.50 7.15 14.47
N TRP A 47 9.35 7.03 15.13
CA TRP A 47 8.29 6.10 14.71
C TRP A 47 7.84 6.29 13.26
N PRO A 48 7.79 7.49 12.66
CA PRO A 48 7.47 7.63 11.24
C PRO A 48 8.52 7.03 10.29
N LEU A 49 9.69 6.62 10.78
CA LEU A 49 10.79 6.07 9.97
C LEU A 49 11.02 4.58 10.21
N VAL A 50 10.26 3.97 11.13
CA VAL A 50 10.50 2.61 11.63
C VAL A 50 9.61 1.55 10.96
N PRO A 51 8.27 1.69 10.92
CA PRO A 51 7.39 0.68 10.37
C PRO A 51 7.37 0.83 8.85
N ASP A 52 8.09 -0.07 8.17
CA ASP A 52 8.20 -0.09 6.71
C ASP A 52 6.85 -0.25 6.00
N SER A 53 6.33 -1.49 5.95
CA SER A 53 5.06 -1.81 5.29
C SER A 53 3.81 -1.22 5.98
N PRO A 54 3.73 -1.05 7.32
CA PRO A 54 2.55 -0.45 7.94
C PRO A 54 2.38 1.03 7.58
N LEU A 55 3.48 1.78 7.50
CA LEU A 55 3.41 3.19 7.11
C LEU A 55 3.00 3.34 5.64
N SER A 56 3.62 2.56 4.74
CA SER A 56 3.28 2.62 3.32
C SER A 56 1.82 2.23 3.03
N THR A 57 1.31 1.21 3.71
CA THR A 57 -0.11 0.81 3.67
C THR A 57 -1.01 1.94 4.19
N THR A 58 -0.62 2.60 5.28
CA THR A 58 -1.37 3.74 5.84
C THR A 58 -1.40 4.93 4.88
N MET A 59 -0.29 5.25 4.22
CA MET A 59 -0.24 6.32 3.21
C MET A 59 -1.16 6.01 2.03
N PHE A 60 -1.15 4.76 1.54
CA PHE A 60 -2.04 4.34 0.46
C PHE A 60 -3.52 4.37 0.88
N LEU A 61 -3.84 3.91 2.09
CA LEU A 61 -5.16 4.04 2.70
C LEU A 61 -5.65 5.51 2.66
N LEU A 62 -4.80 6.46 3.07
CA LEU A 62 -5.13 7.88 3.06
C LEU A 62 -5.34 8.42 1.63
N VAL A 63 -4.61 7.91 0.64
CA VAL A 63 -4.86 8.23 -0.78
C VAL A 63 -6.24 7.75 -1.21
N VAL A 64 -6.63 6.52 -0.87
CA VAL A 64 -7.95 5.96 -1.22
C VAL A 64 -9.08 6.73 -0.53
N ILE A 65 -8.92 7.09 0.74
CA ILE A 65 -9.85 7.98 1.47
C ILE A 65 -9.93 9.35 0.77
N GLY A 66 -8.79 9.89 0.33
CA GLY A 66 -8.73 11.10 -0.47
C GLY A 66 -9.61 11.01 -1.72
N PHE A 67 -9.55 9.90 -2.46
CA PHE A 67 -10.42 9.69 -3.62
C PHE A 67 -11.92 9.71 -3.26
N LEU A 68 -12.30 9.09 -2.15
CA LEU A 68 -13.68 9.11 -1.66
C LEU A 68 -14.13 10.51 -1.23
N ALA A 69 -13.21 11.32 -0.72
CA ALA A 69 -13.45 12.71 -0.30
C ALA A 69 -13.31 13.74 -1.44
N GLY A 70 -12.96 13.31 -2.66
CA GLY A 70 -12.70 14.20 -3.79
C GLY A 70 -11.36 14.94 -3.71
N TRP A 71 -10.48 14.57 -2.76
CA TRP A 71 -9.15 15.15 -2.60
C TRP A 71 -8.10 14.37 -3.38
N ARG A 72 -7.24 15.10 -4.11
CA ARG A 72 -6.16 14.50 -4.92
C ARG A 72 -4.90 15.35 -4.80
N ASN A 73 -3.99 14.96 -3.90
CA ASN A 73 -2.65 15.53 -3.83
C ASN A 73 -1.63 14.61 -4.55
N PRO A 74 -1.08 15.03 -5.70
CA PRO A 74 -0.20 14.15 -6.49
C PRO A 74 1.15 13.87 -5.86
N VAL A 75 1.68 14.78 -5.04
CA VAL A 75 2.94 14.55 -4.31
C VAL A 75 2.73 13.45 -3.27
N PHE A 76 1.65 13.54 -2.50
CA PHE A 76 1.31 12.51 -1.52
C PHE A 76 1.00 11.16 -2.16
N GLN A 77 0.28 11.16 -3.29
CA GLN A 77 0.02 9.95 -4.08
C GLN A 77 1.31 9.31 -4.57
N LEU A 78 2.23 10.11 -5.12
CA LEU A 78 3.53 9.63 -5.59
C LEU A 78 4.29 8.93 -4.46
N MET A 79 4.37 9.57 -3.29
CA MET A 79 5.02 8.99 -2.11
C MET A 79 4.35 7.68 -1.67
N ALA A 80 3.03 7.66 -1.56
CA ALA A 80 2.28 6.48 -1.15
C ALA A 80 2.48 5.31 -2.12
N TYR A 81 2.38 5.56 -3.43
CA TYR A 81 2.54 4.52 -4.44
C TYR A 81 3.97 3.98 -4.50
N THR A 82 4.98 4.85 -4.47
CA THR A 82 6.38 4.40 -4.49
C THR A 82 6.68 3.55 -3.25
N SER A 83 6.24 3.98 -2.07
CA SER A 83 6.47 3.24 -0.82
C SER A 83 5.74 1.88 -0.82
N ILE A 84 4.45 1.83 -1.18
CA ILE A 84 3.68 0.59 -1.13
C ILE A 84 4.20 -0.44 -2.16
N ILE A 85 4.64 0.02 -3.35
CA ILE A 85 5.28 -0.84 -4.36
C ILE A 85 6.61 -1.37 -3.84
N LYS A 86 7.49 -0.48 -3.34
CA LYS A 86 8.82 -0.85 -2.84
C LYS A 86 8.72 -1.93 -1.76
N TYR A 87 7.96 -1.66 -0.71
CA TYR A 87 7.85 -2.57 0.44
C TYR A 87 7.04 -3.83 0.12
N GLY A 88 6.05 -3.73 -0.76
CA GLY A 88 5.31 -4.88 -1.28
C GLY A 88 6.23 -5.88 -2.00
N ILE A 89 6.98 -5.40 -3.00
CA ILE A 89 7.93 -6.24 -3.76
C ILE A 89 9.02 -6.80 -2.85
N TRP A 90 9.61 -5.95 -1.99
CA TRP A 90 10.67 -6.36 -1.09
C TRP A 90 10.24 -7.53 -0.19
N ALA A 91 9.08 -7.42 0.47
CA ALA A 91 8.59 -8.46 1.36
C ALA A 91 8.26 -9.77 0.62
N VAL A 92 7.72 -9.69 -0.61
CA VAL A 92 7.52 -10.88 -1.45
C VAL A 92 8.86 -11.58 -1.69
N ILE A 93 9.89 -10.84 -2.12
CA ILE A 93 11.21 -11.40 -2.40
C ILE A 93 11.81 -12.05 -1.14
N ILE A 94 11.79 -11.36 0.00
CA ILE A 94 12.38 -11.89 1.24
C ILE A 94 11.66 -13.16 1.72
N ASN A 95 10.33 -13.19 1.71
CA ASN A 95 9.58 -14.36 2.18
C ASN A 95 9.70 -15.57 1.24
N VAL A 96 9.71 -15.34 -0.08
CA VAL A 96 9.97 -16.39 -1.08
C VAL A 96 11.40 -16.91 -0.93
N HIS A 97 12.37 -16.01 -0.84
CA HIS A 97 13.77 -16.39 -0.68
C HIS A 97 14.01 -17.16 0.62
N TYR A 98 13.38 -16.77 1.72
CA TYR A 98 13.44 -17.51 2.99
C TYR A 98 12.93 -18.95 2.83
N THR A 99 11.81 -19.13 2.13
CA THR A 99 11.27 -20.47 1.83
C THR A 99 12.25 -21.28 0.97
N MET A 100 12.92 -20.66 -0.01
CA MET A 100 13.93 -21.32 -0.83
C MET A 100 15.18 -21.74 -0.05
N LEU A 101 15.61 -20.93 0.93
CA LEU A 101 16.79 -21.23 1.75
C LEU A 101 16.53 -22.33 2.78
N THR A 102 15.35 -22.33 3.38
CA THR A 102 15.00 -23.26 4.47
C THR A 102 14.34 -24.55 3.98
N GLY A 103 13.75 -24.53 2.78
CA GLY A 103 12.91 -25.61 2.26
C GLY A 103 11.53 -25.70 2.92
N GLU A 104 11.24 -24.83 3.89
CA GLU A 104 10.04 -24.89 4.73
C GLU A 104 9.07 -23.77 4.35
N LEU A 105 7.83 -24.16 4.04
CA LEU A 105 6.75 -23.21 3.76
C LEU A 105 5.97 -22.92 5.05
N TYR A 106 6.35 -21.85 5.73
CA TYR A 106 5.58 -21.36 6.87
C TYR A 106 4.36 -20.56 6.39
N LEU A 107 3.19 -20.90 6.93
CA LEU A 107 1.92 -20.24 6.57
C LEU A 107 1.99 -18.71 6.75
N VAL A 108 2.68 -18.25 7.79
CA VAL A 108 2.87 -16.82 8.07
C VAL A 108 3.68 -16.14 6.96
N ASN A 109 4.75 -16.78 6.47
CA ASN A 109 5.57 -16.23 5.39
C ASN A 109 4.81 -16.20 4.06
N PHE A 110 4.01 -17.24 3.80
CA PHE A 110 3.12 -17.26 2.64
C PHE A 110 2.08 -16.13 2.72
N MET A 111 1.40 -15.98 3.86
CA MET A 111 0.45 -14.89 4.09
C MET A 111 1.11 -13.52 3.94
N LEU A 112 2.31 -13.33 4.50
CA LEU A 112 3.08 -12.10 4.35
C LEU A 112 3.42 -11.84 2.88
N ALA A 113 3.93 -12.82 2.14
CA ALA A 113 4.22 -12.67 0.72
C ALA A 113 2.95 -12.33 -0.08
N SER A 114 1.84 -13.06 0.11
CA SER A 114 0.60 -12.82 -0.63
C SER A 114 -0.03 -11.45 -0.34
N SER A 115 -0.07 -11.04 0.93
CA SER A 115 -0.59 -9.71 1.32
C SER A 115 0.27 -8.56 0.76
N HIS A 116 1.60 -8.71 0.78
CA HIS A 116 2.53 -7.71 0.22
C HIS A 116 2.54 -7.70 -1.32
N LEU A 117 2.21 -8.82 -1.97
CA LEU A 117 1.91 -8.82 -3.41
C LEU A 117 0.68 -7.95 -3.71
N GLY A 118 -0.37 -8.06 -2.88
CA GLY A 118 -1.55 -7.18 -2.94
C GLY A 118 -1.17 -5.70 -2.84
N MET A 119 -0.34 -5.35 -1.84
CA MET A 119 0.20 -3.99 -1.69
C MET A 119 0.90 -3.48 -2.96
N ALA A 120 1.80 -4.28 -3.54
CA ALA A 120 2.50 -3.89 -4.77
C ALA A 120 1.54 -3.69 -5.94
N LEU A 121 0.57 -4.59 -6.11
CA LEU A 121 -0.43 -4.53 -7.18
C LEU A 121 -1.31 -3.28 -7.06
N GLU A 122 -1.80 -2.97 -5.86
CA GLU A 122 -2.58 -1.75 -5.61
C GLU A 122 -1.79 -0.49 -6.02
N GLY A 123 -0.53 -0.39 -5.59
CA GLY A 123 0.34 0.72 -5.99
C GLY A 123 0.52 0.83 -7.51
N PHE A 124 0.80 -0.28 -8.20
CA PHE A 124 0.96 -0.28 -9.66
C PHE A 124 -0.33 0.10 -10.41
N LEU A 125 -1.48 -0.39 -9.94
CA LEU A 125 -2.78 -0.10 -10.55
C LEU A 125 -3.08 1.40 -10.50
N TYR A 126 -2.87 2.03 -9.34
CA TYR A 126 -3.17 3.46 -9.16
C TYR A 126 -2.07 4.40 -9.68
N TRP A 127 -0.83 3.95 -9.80
CA TRP A 127 0.28 4.75 -10.35
C TRP A 127 -0.04 5.32 -11.74
N ARG A 128 -0.70 4.54 -12.60
CA ARG A 128 -1.08 4.94 -13.96
C ARG A 128 -2.11 6.07 -14.01
N HIS A 129 -2.75 6.36 -12.88
CA HIS A 129 -3.75 7.42 -12.73
C HIS A 129 -3.21 8.65 -11.98
N LEU A 130 -1.91 8.67 -11.66
CA LEU A 130 -1.24 9.81 -11.08
C LEU A 130 -1.29 11.00 -12.05
N GLN A 131 -1.92 12.09 -11.64
CA GLN A 131 -1.98 13.33 -12.42
C GLN A 131 -0.86 14.27 -11.96
N TYR A 132 0.06 14.62 -12.85
CA TYR A 132 1.16 15.56 -12.57
C TYR A 132 1.11 16.78 -13.51
N GLY A 133 1.76 17.89 -13.11
CA GLY A 133 1.82 19.15 -13.89
C GLY A 133 0.84 20.25 -13.44
N ARG A 134 0.62 21.31 -14.24
CA ARG A 134 -0.25 22.46 -13.86
C ARG A 134 -1.66 22.08 -13.39
N LYS A 135 -2.20 20.95 -13.84
CA LYS A 135 -3.51 20.42 -13.39
C LYS A 135 -3.50 19.92 -11.93
N ALA A 136 -2.35 19.52 -11.40
CA ALA A 136 -2.17 19.09 -10.01
C ALA A 136 -2.27 20.25 -9.00
N LEU A 137 -1.79 21.43 -9.40
CA LEU A 137 -1.71 22.62 -8.52
C LEU A 137 -3.03 23.38 -8.41
N VAL A 138 -3.95 23.18 -9.36
CA VAL A 138 -5.26 23.85 -9.37
C VAL A 138 -6.32 23.07 -8.58
N THR A 139 -6.06 21.79 -8.29
CA THR A 139 -6.98 20.90 -7.56
C THR A 139 -6.46 20.48 -6.17
N ALA A 140 -5.29 20.99 -5.75
CA ALA A 140 -4.70 20.76 -4.43
C ALA A 140 -5.21 21.80 -3.43
#